data_AF-A0A0Q8WHV2-F1
#
_entry.id   AF-A0A0Q8WHV2-F1
#
_cell.length_a   1.000
_cell.length_b   1.000
_cell.length_c   1.000
_cell.angle_alpha   90.00
_cell.angle_beta   90.00
_cell.angle_gamma   90.00
#
_symmetry.space_group_name_H-M   'P 1'
#
loop_
_entity.id
_entity.type
_entity.pdbx_description
1 polymer ?
#
loop_
_entity_poly.entity_id
_entity_poly.type
_entity_poly.pdbx_seq_one_letter_code
_entity_poly.pdbx_strand_id
1 'polypeptide(L)'
;MALPRTYIFNQMGEEDLVMLFRRRENFFLENVEALDLAIARIRATLGNEGMSSVVELVPTNPPPRFNDLFSSTVPVLGLAWAFFRGLASLASPRHDVTLRLTSSTSVSVVF
;
A
#
# COMPACT_ATOMS: atom_id res chain seq x y z
N MET A 1 5.73 16.52 -16.67
CA MET A 1 5.46 15.47 -15.66
C MET A 1 6.74 14.70 -15.45
N ALA A 2 7.31 14.71 -14.23
CA ALA A 2 8.43 13.84 -13.92
C ALA A 2 7.89 12.41 -13.70
N LEU A 3 8.54 11.42 -14.30
CA LEU A 3 8.20 10.03 -14.02
C LEU A 3 8.60 9.70 -12.57
N PRO A 4 7.74 9.04 -11.78
CA PRO A 4 8.09 8.60 -10.44
C PRO A 4 9.32 7.68 -10.50
N ARG A 5 10.27 7.92 -9.59
CA ARG A 5 11.52 7.16 -9.56
C ARG A 5 11.27 5.76 -9.03
N THR A 6 11.96 4.76 -9.57
CA THR A 6 11.91 3.37 -9.11
C THR A 6 13.14 3.05 -8.27
N TYR A 7 12.94 2.40 -7.12
CA TYR A 7 13.98 1.99 -6.19
C TYR A 7 13.83 0.52 -5.80
N ILE A 8 14.96 -0.16 -5.54
CA ILE A 8 14.99 -1.57 -5.15
C ILE A 8 14.90 -1.65 -3.61
N PHE A 9 13.77 -2.14 -3.10
CA PHE A 9 13.49 -2.10 -1.66
C PHE A 9 14.44 -2.98 -0.84
N ASN A 10 14.78 -4.18 -1.32
CA ASN A 10 15.62 -5.13 -0.58
C ASN A 10 17.07 -4.66 -0.38
N GLN A 11 17.52 -3.67 -1.16
CA GLN A 11 18.85 -3.10 -1.05
C GLN A 11 18.87 -1.82 -0.21
N MET A 12 17.70 -1.32 0.22
CA MET A 12 17.61 -0.06 0.96
C MET A 12 17.73 -0.24 2.46
N GLY A 13 18.62 0.56 3.04
CA GLY A 13 18.68 0.78 4.48
C GLY A 13 17.48 1.59 4.99
N GLU A 14 17.35 1.68 6.31
CA GLU A 14 16.30 2.51 6.92
C GLU A 14 16.52 4.00 6.67
N GLU A 15 17.76 4.47 6.70
CA GLU A 15 18.12 5.87 6.45
C GLU A 15 17.80 6.31 5.01
N ASP A 16 18.04 5.44 4.02
CA ASP A 16 17.67 5.69 2.63
C ASP A 16 16.16 5.86 2.48
N LEU A 17 15.40 5.01 3.16
CA LEU A 17 13.93 5.03 3.17
C LEU A 17 13.40 6.32 3.78
N VAL A 18 13.95 6.74 4.93
CA VAL A 18 13.62 8.02 5.58
C VAL A 18 13.92 9.20 4.65
N MET A 19 15.09 9.20 4.01
CA MET A 19 15.48 10.24 3.07
C MET A 19 14.53 10.34 1.88
N LEU A 20 14.01 9.21 1.38
CA LEU A 20 12.97 9.21 0.35
C LEU A 20 11.66 9.80 0.87
N PHE A 21 11.21 9.43 2.06
CA PHE A 21 9.95 9.96 2.60
C PHE A 21 10.00 11.46 2.88
N ARG A 22 11.15 11.98 3.34
CA ARG A 22 11.33 13.42 3.56
C ARG A 22 11.25 14.25 2.28
N ARG A 23 11.55 13.67 1.12
CA ARG A 23 11.41 14.36 -0.17
C ARG A 23 9.95 14.60 -0.54
N ARG A 24 9.00 13.84 0.02
CA ARG A 24 7.56 13.93 -0.27
C ARG A 24 7.27 13.87 -1.77
N GLU A 25 8.00 13.02 -2.47
CA GLU A 25 7.85 12.77 -3.91
C GLU A 25 7.27 11.38 -4.14
N ASN A 26 6.52 11.21 -5.23
CA ASN A 26 5.97 9.90 -5.60
C ASN A 26 7.07 8.99 -6.15
N PHE A 27 7.10 7.73 -5.70
CA PHE A 27 8.08 6.75 -6.17
C PHE A 27 7.52 5.32 -6.15
N PHE A 28 8.25 4.42 -6.81
CA PHE A 28 7.98 2.99 -6.84
C PHE A 28 9.07 2.22 -6.11
N LEU A 29 8.65 1.23 -5.35
CA LEU A 29 9.50 0.23 -4.70
C LEU A 29 9.29 -1.10 -5.42
N GLU A 30 10.38 -1.68 -5.89
CA GLU A 30 10.40 -2.98 -6.58
C GLU A 30 11.23 -4.01 -5.81
N ASN A 31 11.10 -5.27 -6.24
CA ASN A 31 11.72 -6.44 -5.63
C ASN A 31 11.36 -6.61 -4.15
N VAL A 32 10.10 -6.41 -3.79
CA VAL A 32 9.65 -6.68 -2.43
C VAL A 32 9.45 -8.19 -2.26
N GLU A 33 10.32 -8.85 -1.49
CA GLU A 33 10.25 -10.31 -1.26
C GLU A 33 9.12 -10.69 -0.29
N ALA A 34 9.00 -9.97 0.82
CA ALA A 34 7.98 -10.20 1.85
C ALA A 34 7.11 -8.95 2.00
N LEU A 35 6.00 -8.91 1.26
CA LEU A 35 5.13 -7.73 1.16
C LEU A 35 4.61 -7.26 2.52
N ASP A 36 4.17 -8.18 3.38
CA ASP A 36 3.66 -7.85 4.71
C ASP A 36 4.73 -7.21 5.60
N LEU A 37 5.95 -7.76 5.59
CA LEU A 37 7.08 -7.22 6.35
C LEU A 37 7.53 -5.87 5.80
N ALA A 38 7.54 -5.71 4.47
CA ALA A 38 7.89 -4.46 3.81
C ALA A 38 6.89 -3.35 4.13
N ILE A 39 5.58 -3.65 4.06
CA ILE A 39 4.53 -2.71 4.45
C ILE A 39 4.66 -2.34 5.93
N ALA A 40 4.86 -3.33 6.82
CA ALA A 40 5.05 -3.06 8.24
C ALA A 40 6.25 -2.14 8.49
N ARG A 41 7.38 -2.40 7.83
CA ARG A 41 8.59 -1.57 7.88
C ARG A 41 8.32 -0.15 7.40
N ILE A 42 7.72 0.01 6.21
CA ILE A 42 7.37 1.31 5.64
C ILE A 42 6.44 2.10 6.57
N ARG A 43 5.40 1.46 7.10
CA ARG A 43 4.45 2.11 8.02
C ARG A 43 5.11 2.52 9.34
N ALA A 44 6.00 1.69 9.88
CA ALA A 44 6.77 2.02 11.07
C ALA A 44 7.67 3.25 10.82
N THR A 45 8.41 3.27 9.71
CA THR A 45 9.28 4.40 9.37
C THR A 45 8.49 5.68 9.10
N LEU A 46 7.35 5.60 8.40
CA LEU A 46 6.46 6.76 8.21
C LEU A 46 5.89 7.27 9.53
N GLY A 47 5.49 6.36 10.43
CA GLY A 47 5.02 6.71 11.77
C GLY A 47 6.09 7.41 12.62
N ASN A 48 7.35 6.95 12.53
CA ASN A 48 8.49 7.60 13.20
C ASN A 48 8.75 9.01 12.68
N GLU A 49 8.47 9.26 11.39
CA GLU A 49 8.55 10.58 10.77
C GLU A 49 7.25 11.40 10.92
N GLY A 50 6.28 10.92 11.71
CA GLY A 50 5.03 11.62 12.02
C GLY A 50 4.01 11.64 10.88
N MET A 51 4.14 10.76 9.88
CA MET A 51 3.27 10.68 8.71
C MET A 51 2.21 9.59 8.84
N SER A 52 0.96 9.94 8.53
CA SER A 52 -0.14 8.97 8.44
C SER A 52 -0.09 8.23 7.10
N SER A 53 -0.20 6.90 7.13
CA SER A 53 -0.21 6.07 5.92
C SER A 53 -1.43 5.16 5.83
N VAL A 54 -1.95 5.02 4.61
CA VAL A 54 -2.99 4.05 4.26
C VAL A 54 -2.47 3.09 3.20
N VAL A 55 -2.83 1.81 3.32
CA VAL A 55 -2.47 0.78 2.34
C VAL A 55 -3.67 0.55 1.43
N GLU A 56 -3.49 0.78 0.14
CA GLU A 56 -4.50 0.51 -0.88
C GLU A 56 -4.07 -0.70 -1.72
N LEU A 57 -4.82 -1.79 -1.62
CA LEU A 57 -4.66 -2.90 -2.56
C LEU A 57 -5.38 -2.54 -3.87
N VAL A 58 -4.62 -2.30 -4.93
CA VAL A 58 -5.15 -2.05 -6.28
C VAL A 58 -4.77 -3.26 -7.14
N PRO A 59 -5.52 -4.36 -7.04
CA PRO A 59 -5.22 -5.55 -7.83
C PRO A 59 -5.39 -5.20 -9.31
N THR A 60 -4.37 -5.51 -10.12
CA THR A 60 -4.37 -5.30 -11.58
C THR A 60 -5.54 -6.04 -12.26
N ASN A 61 -6.05 -7.10 -11.63
CA ASN A 61 -7.30 -7.76 -11.99
C ASN A 61 -8.28 -7.62 -10.81
N PRO A 62 -9.26 -6.70 -10.86
CA PRO A 62 -10.25 -6.60 -9.80
C PRO A 62 -10.99 -7.94 -9.67
N PRO A 63 -11.27 -8.43 -8.45
CA PRO A 63 -12.10 -9.61 -8.29
C PRO A 63 -13.45 -9.37 -8.98
N PRO A 64 -14.05 -10.41 -9.57
CA PRO A 64 -15.37 -10.29 -10.17
C PRO A 64 -16.33 -9.69 -9.12
N ARG A 65 -17.16 -8.74 -9.57
CA ARG A 65 -18.07 -8.00 -8.69
C ARG A 65 -19.01 -8.99 -7.98
N PHE A 66 -19.53 -8.59 -6.83
CA PHE A 66 -20.43 -9.37 -5.94
C PHE A 66 -21.56 -10.19 -6.61
N ASN A 67 -21.89 -9.94 -7.88
CA ASN A 67 -22.84 -10.76 -8.64
C ASN A 67 -22.33 -12.16 -9.00
N ASP A 68 -21.02 -12.43 -8.90
CA ASP A 68 -20.40 -13.72 -9.28
C ASP A 68 -20.05 -14.64 -8.08
N LEU A 69 -20.36 -14.22 -6.83
CA LEU A 69 -19.80 -14.80 -5.60
C LEU A 69 -20.67 -15.82 -4.86
N PHE A 70 -21.66 -16.46 -5.51
CA PHE A 70 -22.38 -17.60 -4.88
C PHE A 70 -21.71 -18.97 -5.09
N SER A 71 -20.63 -19.07 -5.86
CA SER A 71 -20.15 -20.39 -6.32
C SER A 71 -18.81 -20.87 -5.76
N SER A 72 -18.06 -20.15 -4.94
CA SER A 72 -16.77 -20.70 -4.52
C SER A 72 -16.27 -20.22 -3.16
N THR A 73 -16.22 -21.19 -2.27
CA THR A 73 -15.55 -21.26 -0.97
C THR A 73 -14.16 -20.62 -0.98
N VAL A 74 -14.02 -19.41 -0.41
CA VAL A 74 -12.74 -18.71 -0.19
C VAL A 74 -12.74 -18.08 1.21
N PRO A 75 -11.62 -18.11 1.96
CA PRO A 75 -11.66 -18.12 3.42
C PRO A 75 -11.93 -16.75 4.05
N VAL A 76 -12.43 -16.83 5.27
CA VAL A 76 -13.06 -15.82 6.15
C VAL A 76 -12.31 -14.48 6.32
N LEU A 77 -11.06 -14.34 5.88
CA LEU A 77 -10.30 -13.07 5.97
C LEU A 77 -10.83 -11.96 5.06
N GLY A 78 -11.56 -12.28 3.98
CA GLY A 78 -12.17 -11.26 3.10
C GLY A 78 -13.37 -10.53 3.71
N LEU A 79 -14.05 -11.15 4.69
CA LEU A 79 -15.28 -10.61 5.28
C LEU A 79 -15.02 -9.43 6.22
N ALA A 80 -13.90 -9.44 6.94
CA ALA A 80 -13.50 -8.30 7.77
C ALA A 80 -13.14 -7.06 6.92
N TRP A 81 -12.62 -7.27 5.71
CA TRP A 81 -12.19 -6.21 4.80
C TRP A 81 -13.36 -5.48 4.12
N ALA A 82 -14.46 -6.19 3.84
CA ALA A 82 -15.65 -5.60 3.23
C ALA A 82 -16.40 -4.63 4.17
N PHE A 83 -16.40 -4.90 5.48
CA PHE A 83 -17.06 -4.04 6.46
C PHE A 83 -16.34 -2.70 6.66
N PHE A 84 -15.01 -2.65 6.55
CA PHE A 84 -14.25 -1.41 6.74
C PHE A 84 -14.42 -0.40 5.59
N ARG A 85 -14.72 -0.87 4.37
CA ARG A 85 -14.98 0.00 3.21
C ARG A 85 -16.33 0.72 3.26
N GLY A 86 -17.31 0.19 3.99
CA GLY A 86 -18.64 0.79 4.09
C GLY A 86 -18.67 2.12 4.85
N LEU A 87 -17.86 2.24 5.92
CA LEU A 87 -17.84 3.45 6.76
C LEU A 87 -16.80 4.51 6.34
N ALA A 88 -15.75 4.14 5.59
CA ALA A 88 -14.70 5.10 5.22
C ALA A 88 -15.11 6.10 4.12
N SER A 89 -16.21 5.83 3.39
CA SER A 89 -16.63 6.67 2.25
C SER A 89 -17.19 8.05 2.63
N LEU A 90 -17.50 8.30 3.91
CA LEU A 90 -18.14 9.54 4.35
C LEU A 90 -17.22 10.52 5.09
N ALA A 91 -16.00 10.12 5.45
CA ALA A 91 -15.10 10.96 6.23
C ALA A 91 -13.62 10.52 6.15
N SER A 92 -13.11 10.11 4.98
CA SER A 92 -11.70 9.72 4.86
C SER A 92 -10.79 10.87 5.33
N PRO A 93 -10.02 10.69 6.41
CA PRO A 93 -9.00 11.65 6.79
C PRO A 93 -7.99 11.77 5.64
N ARG A 94 -7.52 12.98 5.35
CA ARG A 94 -6.37 13.18 4.47
C ARG A 94 -5.18 12.44 5.09
N HIS A 95 -4.85 11.27 4.57
CA HIS A 95 -3.61 10.58 4.90
C HIS A 95 -2.46 11.24 4.15
N ASP A 96 -1.29 11.35 4.77
CA ASP A 96 -0.11 11.96 4.17
C ASP A 96 0.51 11.08 3.09
N VAL A 97 0.31 9.76 3.18
CA VAL A 97 0.90 8.77 2.26
C VAL A 97 -0.08 7.65 1.95
N THR A 98 -0.21 7.32 0.67
CA THR A 98 -0.92 6.14 0.17
C THR A 98 0.07 5.13 -0.39
N LEU A 99 0.09 3.93 0.20
CA LEU A 99 0.88 2.78 -0.24
C LEU A 99 0.02 1.91 -1.16
N ARG A 100 0.19 2.04 -2.47
CA ARG A 100 -0.58 1.28 -3.46
C ARG A 100 0.15 0.01 -3.83
N LEU A 101 -0.44 -1.12 -3.50
CA LEU A 101 0.08 -2.44 -3.83
C LEU A 101 -0.45 -2.81 -5.22
N THR A 102 0.42 -2.75 -6.23
CA THR A 102 0.07 -3.05 -7.62
C THR A 102 0.44 -4.49 -8.01
N SER A 103 1.41 -5.10 -7.33
CA SER A 103 1.76 -6.51 -7.49
C SER A 103 2.25 -7.10 -6.17
N SER A 104 2.46 -8.42 -6.13
CA SER A 104 3.01 -9.10 -4.96
C SER A 104 4.45 -8.70 -4.63
N THR A 105 5.16 -8.06 -5.56
CA THR A 105 6.59 -7.69 -5.43
C THR A 105 6.86 -6.20 -5.65
N SER A 106 5.82 -5.37 -5.77
CA SER A 106 5.97 -3.93 -5.98
C SER A 106 4.95 -3.09 -5.21
N VAL A 107 5.42 -1.92 -4.77
CA VAL A 107 4.65 -0.97 -3.97
C VAL A 107 4.86 0.43 -4.56
N SER A 108 3.77 1.13 -4.83
CA SER A 108 3.81 2.56 -5.17
C SER A 108 3.59 3.38 -3.91
N VAL A 109 4.44 4.36 -3.67
CA VAL A 109 4.31 5.32 -2.57
C VAL A 109 3.86 6.64 -3.16
N VAL A 110 2.68 7.10 -2.76
CA VAL A 110 2.04 8.32 -3.26
C VAL A 110 1.80 9.28 -2.10
N PHE A 111 2.33 10.48 -2.20
CA PHE A 111 2.10 11.59 -1.27
C PHE A 111 0.92 12.46 -1.74
#